data_AF-A0A3B9XMU6-F1
#
_entry.id   AF-A0A3B9XMU6-F1
#
_cell.length_a   1.000
_cell.length_b   1.000
_cell.length_c   1.000
_cell.angle_alpha   90.00
_cell.angle_beta   90.00
_cell.angle_gamma   90.00
#
_symmetry.space_group_name_H-M   'P 1'
#
loop_
_entity.id
_entity.type
_entity.pdbx_description
1 polymer ?
#
loop_
_entity_poly.entity_id
_entity_poly.type
_entity_poly.pdbx_seq_one_letter_code
_entity_poly.pdbx_strand_id
1 'polypeptide(L)'
;MPTQIDSRVMLRLLILWLASLTVLLSPSSHADALVAQPLLTPIPDNAGLKQRPFISSILDLSQYGYVEREFQMSGTANLYDADGRWRSDGLWNTTIAQADVPYATRLLVRRPADPQQFNGIVVVEWLNNTAFMDVDVIWAQSHDELLREGYAWIGVSAQFFGVTMLKSWDRERYGELSLPNDGVSYDLFSQAANAVRNQSALLLDGLPVKGIIGAGESQSAIRLTTYVNAFQAQAVQMYDAILLY
;
A
#
# COMPACT_ATOMS: atom_id res chain seq x y z
N MET A 1 90.38 -39.49 6.43
CA MET A 1 89.68 -40.76 6.15
C MET A 1 89.43 -41.42 7.49
N PRO A 2 88.21 -41.88 7.85
CA PRO A 2 87.18 -42.49 7.00
C PRO A 2 85.85 -41.69 7.00
N THR A 3 85.13 -41.60 5.88
CA THR A 3 84.16 -42.56 5.29
C THR A 3 82.77 -42.51 5.95
N GLN A 4 81.83 -42.06 5.12
CA GLN A 4 80.36 -42.07 5.25
C GLN A 4 79.76 -43.19 6.09
N ILE A 5 78.78 -42.81 6.92
CA ILE A 5 77.65 -43.66 7.30
C ILE A 5 76.38 -42.85 6.99
N ASP A 6 75.62 -43.39 6.04
CA ASP A 6 74.30 -42.94 5.63
C ASP A 6 73.25 -43.70 6.43
N SER A 7 72.36 -43.00 7.13
CA SER A 7 71.10 -43.57 7.60
C SER A 7 70.15 -42.47 8.09
N ARG A 8 69.20 -42.13 7.20
CA ARG A 8 67.77 -41.96 7.50
C ARG A 8 67.39 -41.11 8.73
N VAL A 9 67.13 -39.82 8.51
CA VAL A 9 66.08 -39.08 9.22
C VAL A 9 65.44 -38.08 8.25
N MET A 10 64.30 -38.43 7.66
CA MET A 10 63.42 -37.48 6.97
C MET A 10 62.78 -36.57 8.02
N LEU A 11 63.29 -35.34 8.16
CA LEU A 11 62.70 -34.33 9.00
C LEU A 11 61.67 -33.51 8.20
N ARG A 12 60.42 -33.72 8.62
CA ARG A 12 59.19 -32.95 8.41
C ARG A 12 59.41 -31.47 8.08
N LEU A 13 58.77 -30.98 7.01
CA LEU A 13 58.25 -29.61 6.89
C LEU A 13 57.18 -29.63 5.77
N LEU A 14 55.90 -29.72 6.14
CA LEU A 14 54.81 -29.33 5.24
C LEU A 14 53.97 -28.28 5.97
N ILE A 15 53.95 -27.11 5.36
CA ILE A 15 53.35 -25.86 5.82
C ILE A 15 51.82 -25.98 5.73
N LEU A 16 51.13 -25.84 6.86
CA LEU A 16 49.68 -25.69 6.94
C LEU A 16 49.29 -24.31 6.41
N TRP A 17 48.66 -24.27 5.24
CA TRP A 17 47.95 -23.09 4.75
C TRP A 17 46.62 -22.96 5.51
N LEU A 18 46.50 -21.98 6.41
CA LEU A 18 45.20 -21.51 6.90
C LEU A 18 44.58 -20.63 5.81
N ALA A 19 43.55 -21.13 5.14
CA ALA A 19 42.64 -20.28 4.37
C ALA A 19 41.67 -19.61 5.33
N SER A 20 41.84 -18.30 5.53
CA SER A 20 40.87 -17.43 6.21
C SER A 20 39.61 -17.33 5.34
N LEU A 21 38.53 -17.97 5.78
CA LEU A 21 37.21 -17.86 5.16
C LEU A 21 36.58 -16.52 5.57
N THR A 22 36.73 -15.50 4.75
CA THR A 22 35.90 -14.29 4.82
C THR A 22 34.49 -14.64 4.37
N VAL A 23 33.58 -14.82 5.32
CA VAL A 23 32.14 -14.88 5.05
C VAL A 23 31.70 -13.47 4.65
N LEU A 24 31.63 -13.21 3.35
CA LEU A 24 30.89 -12.08 2.80
C LEU A 24 29.40 -12.38 3.02
N LEU A 25 28.79 -11.70 4.00
CA LEU A 25 27.34 -11.61 4.12
C LEU A 25 26.83 -10.90 2.87
N SER A 26 26.36 -11.68 1.89
CA SER A 26 25.53 -11.15 0.82
C SER A 26 24.26 -10.58 1.46
N PRO A 27 23.83 -9.34 1.12
CA PRO A 27 22.51 -8.89 1.52
C PRO A 27 21.50 -9.92 1.00
N SER A 28 20.67 -10.44 1.89
CA SER A 28 19.54 -11.30 1.54
C SER A 28 18.79 -10.63 0.40
N SER A 29 18.69 -11.29 -0.74
CA SER A 29 17.78 -10.91 -1.80
C SER A 29 16.39 -10.91 -1.20
N HIS A 30 15.93 -9.74 -0.76
CA HIS A 30 14.50 -9.51 -0.60
C HIS A 30 13.99 -9.75 -2.01
N ALA A 31 13.16 -10.76 -2.20
CA ALA A 31 12.43 -10.88 -3.45
C ALA A 31 11.83 -9.50 -3.72
N ASP A 32 12.17 -8.88 -4.86
CA ASP A 32 11.66 -7.56 -5.19
C ASP A 32 10.15 -7.59 -4.96
N ALA A 33 9.69 -6.81 -3.98
CA ALA A 33 8.28 -6.76 -3.69
C ALA A 33 7.61 -6.20 -4.95
N LEU A 34 6.72 -6.98 -5.58
CA LEU A 34 5.96 -6.58 -6.77
C LEU A 34 5.21 -5.26 -6.57
N VAL A 35 4.96 -4.87 -5.32
CA VAL A 35 4.37 -3.59 -4.93
C VAL A 35 5.28 -2.91 -3.90
N ALA A 36 5.72 -1.70 -4.22
CA ALA A 36 6.58 -0.91 -3.34
C ALA A 36 5.89 -0.59 -2.00
N GLN A 37 6.67 -0.41 -0.93
CA GLN A 37 6.14 0.04 0.36
C GLN A 37 6.05 1.57 0.37
N PRO A 38 4.85 2.18 0.52
CA PRO A 38 4.75 3.62 0.60
C PRO A 38 5.14 4.16 1.98
N LEU A 39 5.58 5.40 2.03
CA LEU A 39 5.73 6.16 3.27
C LEU A 39 4.37 6.67 3.74
N LEU A 40 4.03 6.41 5.00
CA LEU A 40 2.85 6.97 5.66
C LEU A 40 3.26 8.07 6.65
N THR A 41 2.59 9.21 6.59
CA THR A 41 2.73 10.30 7.55
C THR A 41 1.35 10.66 8.11
N PRO A 42 1.11 10.52 9.42
CA PRO A 42 -0.16 10.93 10.02
C PRO A 42 -0.43 12.42 9.80
N ILE A 43 -1.66 12.76 9.44
CA ILE A 43 -2.15 14.14 9.41
C ILE A 43 -2.93 14.38 10.70
N PRO A 44 -2.51 15.29 11.60
CA PRO A 44 -3.23 15.56 12.84
C PRO A 44 -4.69 15.94 12.61
N ASP A 45 -5.58 15.51 13.50
CA ASP A 45 -7.03 15.76 13.36
C ASP A 45 -7.31 17.28 13.31
N ASN A 46 -6.57 18.05 14.09
CA ASN A 46 -6.61 19.52 14.17
C ASN A 46 -5.69 20.25 13.16
N ALA A 47 -5.19 19.57 12.12
CA ALA A 47 -4.40 20.21 11.07
C ALA A 47 -5.26 21.06 10.12
N GLY A 48 -4.66 22.14 9.61
CA GLY A 48 -5.26 23.02 8.61
C GLY A 48 -6.41 23.91 9.11
N LEU A 49 -6.95 24.73 8.22
CA LEU A 49 -7.97 25.72 8.57
C LEU A 49 -9.32 25.12 8.93
N LYS A 50 -9.65 23.95 8.39
CA LYS A 50 -10.94 23.30 8.57
C LYS A 50 -11.01 22.46 9.84
N GLN A 51 -9.87 22.14 10.46
CA GLN A 51 -9.78 21.43 11.74
C GLN A 51 -10.49 20.07 11.73
N ARG A 52 -10.63 19.46 10.55
CA ARG A 52 -11.16 18.11 10.33
C ARG A 52 -10.76 17.60 8.94
N PRO A 53 -10.71 16.29 8.71
CA PRO A 53 -10.62 15.73 7.37
C PRO A 53 -11.77 16.20 6.45
N PHE A 54 -11.46 16.40 5.17
CA PHE A 54 -12.49 16.46 4.14
C PHE A 54 -13.18 15.11 4.05
N ILE A 55 -14.51 15.11 3.85
CA ILE A 55 -15.39 13.93 3.94
C ILE A 55 -15.31 13.14 5.25
N SER A 56 -14.98 13.79 6.37
CA SER A 56 -15.18 13.18 7.70
C SER A 56 -16.58 12.61 7.85
N SER A 57 -16.66 11.47 8.56
CA SER A 57 -17.94 10.82 8.83
C SER A 57 -18.93 11.81 9.45
N ILE A 58 -20.19 11.76 8.99
CA ILE A 58 -21.30 12.52 9.58
C ILE A 58 -21.78 11.89 10.90
N LEU A 59 -21.35 10.67 11.20
CA LEU A 59 -21.68 9.95 12.42
C LEU A 59 -20.70 10.32 13.54
N ASP A 60 -21.20 10.32 14.77
CA ASP A 60 -20.33 10.27 15.95
C ASP A 60 -19.77 8.85 16.11
N LEU A 61 -18.62 8.60 15.47
CA LEU A 61 -17.97 7.28 15.47
C LEU A 61 -17.64 6.76 16.87
N SER A 62 -17.48 7.64 17.86
CA SER A 62 -17.19 7.24 19.24
C SER A 62 -18.33 6.44 19.87
N GLN A 63 -19.58 6.68 19.45
CA GLN A 63 -20.76 5.93 19.90
C GLN A 63 -20.75 4.48 19.41
N TYR A 64 -19.98 4.20 18.36
CA TYR A 64 -19.79 2.86 17.79
C TYR A 64 -18.47 2.23 18.24
N GLY A 65 -17.69 2.91 19.09
CA GLY A 65 -16.35 2.45 19.47
C GLY A 65 -15.31 2.61 18.35
N TYR A 66 -15.54 3.51 17.39
CA TYR A 66 -14.67 3.75 16.25
C TYR A 66 -13.89 5.05 16.37
N VAL A 67 -12.75 5.10 15.68
CA VAL A 67 -11.95 6.31 15.47
C VAL A 67 -11.75 6.58 13.97
N GLU A 68 -11.66 7.87 13.61
CA GLU A 68 -11.25 8.32 12.27
C GLU A 68 -9.86 8.93 12.35
N ARG A 69 -8.98 8.58 11.40
CA ARG A 69 -7.61 9.07 11.30
C ARG A 69 -7.26 9.33 9.84
N GLU A 70 -6.38 10.27 9.59
CA GLU A 70 -5.95 10.62 8.25
C GLU A 70 -4.44 10.50 8.12
N PHE A 71 -3.99 10.03 6.95
CA PHE A 71 -2.58 9.86 6.64
C PHE A 71 -2.30 10.39 5.23
N GLN A 72 -1.17 11.07 5.07
CA GLN A 72 -0.53 11.20 3.78
C GLN A 72 0.16 9.88 3.45
N MET A 73 -0.05 9.37 2.24
CA MET A 73 0.69 8.26 1.65
C MET A 73 1.52 8.79 0.49
N SER A 74 2.83 8.56 0.49
CA SER A 74 3.73 9.06 -0.55
C SER A 74 4.73 8.00 -0.99
N GLY A 75 5.19 8.10 -2.23
CA GLY A 75 6.14 7.16 -2.82
C GLY A 75 6.34 7.44 -4.30
N THR A 76 6.71 6.42 -5.06
CA THR A 76 6.74 6.44 -6.52
C THR A 76 5.77 5.40 -7.08
N ALA A 77 5.27 5.66 -8.28
CA ALA A 77 4.35 4.81 -9.02
C ALA A 77 4.67 4.88 -10.52
N ASN A 78 4.27 3.87 -11.27
CA ASN A 78 4.46 3.85 -12.71
C ASN A 78 3.22 4.38 -13.45
N LEU A 79 3.46 4.91 -14.64
CA LEU A 79 2.43 5.10 -15.67
C LEU A 79 2.52 3.94 -16.65
N TYR A 80 1.35 3.47 -17.08
CA TYR A 80 1.23 2.28 -17.93
C TYR A 80 0.50 2.59 -19.22
N ASP A 81 1.00 2.04 -20.32
CA ASP A 81 0.29 1.93 -21.58
C ASP A 81 -0.29 0.53 -21.74
N ALA A 82 -1.38 0.40 -22.50
CA ALA A 82 -1.89 -0.89 -22.91
C ALA A 82 -0.89 -1.58 -23.85
N ASP A 83 -0.53 -2.82 -23.54
CA ASP A 83 0.29 -3.65 -24.42
C ASP A 83 -0.62 -4.47 -25.33
N GLY A 84 -0.71 -4.03 -26.59
CA GLY A 84 -1.61 -4.60 -27.57
C GLY A 84 -3.08 -4.22 -27.37
N ARG A 85 -3.99 -5.07 -27.86
CA ARG A 85 -5.42 -4.80 -27.81
C ARG A 85 -6.07 -5.56 -26.66
N TRP A 86 -6.58 -4.83 -25.68
CA TRP A 86 -7.43 -5.39 -24.63
C TRP A 86 -8.75 -5.91 -25.20
N ARG A 87 -9.14 -7.10 -24.74
CA ARG A 87 -10.34 -7.82 -25.21
C ARG A 87 -11.25 -8.15 -24.02
N SER A 88 -12.41 -8.73 -24.30
CA SER A 88 -13.39 -9.11 -23.27
C SER A 88 -12.99 -10.34 -22.44
N ASP A 89 -11.80 -10.91 -22.66
CA ASP A 89 -11.26 -12.05 -21.89
C ASP A 89 -10.65 -11.64 -20.55
N GLY A 90 -10.47 -10.34 -20.31
CA GLY A 90 -9.94 -9.81 -19.05
C GLY A 90 -8.43 -10.05 -18.85
N LEU A 91 -7.72 -10.54 -19.86
CA LEU A 91 -6.28 -10.78 -19.82
C LEU A 91 -5.55 -9.61 -20.47
N TRP A 92 -5.36 -8.53 -19.72
CA TRP A 92 -4.88 -7.26 -20.25
C TRP A 92 -3.41 -7.05 -19.91
N ASN A 93 -2.55 -7.02 -20.93
CA ASN A 93 -1.13 -6.72 -20.71
C ASN A 93 -0.90 -5.21 -20.66
N THR A 94 0.15 -4.82 -19.93
CA THR A 94 0.60 -3.43 -19.82
C THR A 94 2.11 -3.34 -20.03
N THR A 95 2.55 -2.18 -20.51
CA THR A 95 3.97 -1.78 -20.51
C THR A 95 4.13 -0.51 -19.69
N ILE A 96 5.22 -0.41 -18.93
CA ILE A 96 5.56 0.81 -18.20
C ILE A 96 5.92 1.90 -19.23
N ALA A 97 5.07 2.92 -19.31
CA ALA A 97 5.28 4.10 -20.15
C ALA A 97 6.25 5.08 -19.47
N GLN A 98 6.15 5.21 -18.15
CA GLN A 98 7.04 6.02 -17.33
C GLN A 98 7.18 5.37 -15.95
N ALA A 99 8.41 5.13 -15.52
CA ALA A 99 8.69 4.59 -14.20
C ALA A 99 8.88 5.69 -13.14
N ASP A 100 8.73 5.30 -11.88
CA ASP A 100 9.15 6.06 -10.70
C ASP A 100 8.59 7.49 -10.60
N VAL A 101 7.33 7.67 -11.01
CA VAL A 101 6.63 8.95 -10.91
C VAL A 101 6.29 9.23 -9.45
N PRO A 102 6.79 10.33 -8.85
CA PRO A 102 6.54 10.64 -7.45
C PRO A 102 5.09 11.04 -7.24
N TYR A 103 4.55 10.66 -6.08
CA TYR A 103 3.22 11.04 -5.64
C TYR A 103 3.17 11.30 -4.13
N ALA A 104 2.18 12.08 -3.71
CA ALA A 104 1.68 12.20 -2.35
C ALA A 104 0.16 12.27 -2.39
N THR A 105 -0.51 11.32 -1.75
CA THR A 105 -1.97 11.22 -1.68
C THR A 105 -2.44 10.99 -0.25
N ARG A 106 -3.72 10.72 -0.05
CA ARG A 106 -4.38 10.57 1.24
C ARG A 106 -4.98 9.18 1.43
N LEU A 107 -4.86 8.68 2.66
CA LEU A 107 -5.69 7.62 3.24
C LEU A 107 -6.56 8.20 4.36
N LEU A 108 -7.87 7.94 4.33
CA LEU A 108 -8.79 8.21 5.44
C LEU A 108 -9.20 6.89 6.06
N VAL A 109 -8.85 6.69 7.33
CA VAL A 109 -9.03 5.42 8.04
C VAL A 109 -10.13 5.55 9.07
N ARG A 110 -11.09 4.62 9.07
CA ARG A 110 -12.10 4.45 10.10
C ARG A 110 -11.99 3.03 10.64
N ARG A 111 -11.75 2.86 11.94
CA ARG A 111 -11.51 1.53 12.53
C ARG A 111 -12.05 1.41 13.95
N PRO A 112 -12.31 0.19 14.45
CA PRO A 112 -12.53 -0.04 15.87
C PRO A 112 -11.37 0.49 16.72
N ALA A 113 -11.70 1.11 17.85
CA ALA A 113 -10.74 1.55 18.86
C ALA A 113 -10.19 0.36 19.66
N ASP A 114 -11.05 -0.62 19.94
CA ASP A 114 -10.74 -1.83 20.70
C ASP A 114 -10.47 -3.01 19.75
N PRO A 115 -9.31 -3.68 19.83
CA PRO A 115 -9.04 -4.88 19.06
C PRO A 115 -10.07 -6.00 19.20
N GLN A 116 -10.79 -6.10 20.31
CA GLN A 116 -11.84 -7.11 20.50
C GLN A 116 -13.08 -6.86 19.65
N GLN A 117 -13.28 -5.63 19.18
CA GLN A 117 -14.39 -5.25 18.29
C GLN A 117 -14.01 -5.36 16.81
N PHE A 118 -12.76 -5.68 16.47
CA PHE A 118 -12.32 -5.83 15.09
C PHE A 118 -12.50 -7.25 14.58
N ASN A 119 -13.20 -7.43 13.46
CA ASN A 119 -13.44 -8.75 12.88
C ASN A 119 -12.23 -9.34 12.11
N GLY A 120 -11.22 -8.51 11.82
CA GLY A 120 -10.04 -8.91 11.06
C GLY A 120 -10.07 -8.45 9.60
N ILE A 121 -11.13 -7.83 9.12
CA ILE A 121 -11.30 -7.47 7.70
C ILE A 121 -11.20 -5.97 7.50
N VAL A 122 -10.37 -5.58 6.53
CA VAL A 122 -10.19 -4.19 6.12
C VAL A 122 -10.82 -3.99 4.74
N VAL A 123 -11.77 -3.07 4.63
CA VAL A 123 -12.33 -2.62 3.36
C VAL A 123 -11.55 -1.40 2.90
N VAL A 124 -10.85 -1.52 1.77
CA VAL A 124 -10.09 -0.43 1.14
C VAL A 124 -10.92 0.07 -0.03
N GLU A 125 -11.52 1.24 0.15
CA GLU A 125 -12.34 1.89 -0.85
C GLU A 125 -11.48 2.78 -1.77
N TRP A 126 -11.60 2.56 -3.07
CA TRP A 126 -11.19 3.53 -4.07
C TRP A 126 -12.24 4.64 -4.11
N LEU A 127 -11.93 5.80 -3.52
CA LEU A 127 -12.88 6.92 -3.42
C LEU A 127 -13.35 7.36 -4.80
N ASN A 128 -14.65 7.53 -4.97
CA ASN A 128 -15.25 7.94 -6.24
C ASN A 128 -15.02 9.45 -6.45
N ASN A 129 -14.67 9.86 -7.67
CA ASN A 129 -14.44 11.28 -8.00
C ASN A 129 -15.35 11.83 -9.10
N THR A 130 -16.48 11.16 -9.41
CA THR A 130 -17.43 11.59 -10.46
C THR A 130 -17.99 12.97 -10.17
N ALA A 131 -18.09 13.35 -8.90
CA ALA A 131 -18.47 14.68 -8.44
C ALA A 131 -17.31 15.70 -8.46
N PHE A 132 -16.21 15.39 -9.16
CA PHE A 132 -14.94 16.13 -9.19
C PHE A 132 -14.23 16.25 -7.84
N MET A 133 -14.69 15.57 -6.80
CA MET A 133 -14.10 15.50 -5.45
C MET A 133 -14.20 14.06 -4.94
N ASP A 134 -13.39 13.71 -3.95
CA ASP A 134 -13.52 12.40 -3.29
C ASP A 134 -14.90 12.25 -2.63
N VAL A 135 -15.51 11.07 -2.82
CA VAL A 135 -16.74 10.63 -2.17
C VAL A 135 -16.56 9.18 -1.70
N ASP A 136 -16.91 8.91 -0.45
CA ASP A 136 -16.86 7.61 0.22
C ASP A 136 -18.18 6.85 0.07
N VAL A 137 -18.53 6.48 -1.17
CA VAL A 137 -19.81 5.84 -1.51
C VAL A 137 -19.99 4.50 -0.80
N ILE A 138 -18.94 3.66 -0.72
CA ILE A 138 -19.04 2.35 -0.06
C ILE A 138 -19.32 2.55 1.43
N TRP A 139 -18.62 3.48 2.08
CA TRP A 139 -18.94 3.85 3.46
C TRP A 139 -20.37 4.38 3.60
N ALA A 140 -20.74 5.38 2.80
CA ALA A 140 -22.04 6.04 2.89
C ALA A 140 -23.20 5.03 2.81
N GLN A 141 -23.07 4.01 1.96
CA GLN A 141 -24.10 2.98 1.76
C GLN A 141 -24.01 1.81 2.76
N SER A 142 -22.84 1.52 3.31
CA SER A 142 -22.59 0.26 4.04
C SER A 142 -22.16 0.45 5.50
N HIS A 143 -22.08 1.68 6.01
CA HIS A 143 -21.56 1.95 7.35
C HIS A 143 -22.28 1.19 8.46
N ASP A 144 -23.60 0.98 8.35
CA ASP A 144 -24.36 0.19 9.33
C ASP A 144 -23.78 -1.21 9.49
N GLU A 145 -23.44 -1.88 8.39
CA GLU A 145 -22.82 -3.20 8.40
C GLU A 145 -21.36 -3.13 8.87
N LEU A 146 -20.60 -2.17 8.33
CA LEU A 146 -19.18 -2.00 8.64
C LEU A 146 -18.97 -1.79 10.14
N LEU A 147 -19.81 -0.95 10.76
CA LEU A 147 -19.77 -0.64 12.19
C LEU A 147 -20.27 -1.81 13.03
N ARG A 148 -21.41 -2.42 12.67
CA ARG A 148 -22.04 -3.51 13.43
C ARG A 148 -21.15 -4.75 13.52
N GLU A 149 -20.46 -5.08 12.44
CA GLU A 149 -19.61 -6.28 12.35
C GLU A 149 -18.14 -6.01 12.65
N GLY A 150 -17.74 -4.76 12.92
CA GLY A 150 -16.36 -4.51 13.35
C GLY A 150 -15.32 -4.47 12.22
N TYR A 151 -15.69 -4.02 11.01
CA TYR A 151 -14.75 -3.83 9.91
C TYR A 151 -13.89 -2.58 10.13
N ALA A 152 -12.64 -2.62 9.67
CA ALA A 152 -11.91 -1.37 9.40
C ALA A 152 -12.19 -0.94 7.96
N TRP A 153 -12.27 0.37 7.71
CA TRP A 153 -12.48 0.97 6.40
C TRP A 153 -11.37 1.98 6.12
N ILE A 154 -10.88 2.01 4.88
CA ILE A 154 -9.84 2.93 4.42
C ILE A 154 -10.24 3.49 3.06
N GLY A 155 -10.54 4.78 2.99
CA GLY A 155 -10.71 5.51 1.74
C GLY A 155 -9.37 5.94 1.16
N VAL A 156 -9.12 5.63 -0.12
CA VAL A 156 -7.93 6.01 -0.87
C VAL A 156 -8.27 7.10 -1.87
N SER A 157 -7.61 8.26 -1.77
CA SER A 157 -7.67 9.33 -2.76
C SER A 157 -6.84 8.96 -4.00
N ALA A 158 -7.31 8.02 -4.81
CA ALA A 158 -6.49 7.40 -5.86
C ALA A 158 -6.38 8.23 -7.16
N GLN A 159 -7.10 9.35 -7.28
CA GLN A 159 -7.23 10.09 -8.54
C GLN A 159 -7.00 11.60 -8.41
N PHE A 160 -6.65 12.22 -9.53
CA PHE A 160 -6.19 13.61 -9.65
C PHE A 160 -7.18 14.64 -9.12
N PHE A 161 -8.46 14.51 -9.50
CA PHE A 161 -9.48 15.48 -9.10
C PHE A 161 -9.76 15.44 -7.59
N GLY A 162 -9.75 14.25 -6.98
CA GLY A 162 -9.87 14.08 -5.53
C GLY A 162 -8.79 14.87 -4.80
N VAL A 163 -7.52 14.62 -5.15
CA VAL A 163 -6.36 15.31 -4.56
C VAL A 163 -6.39 16.82 -4.81
N THR A 164 -6.77 17.25 -6.01
CA THR A 164 -6.87 18.68 -6.37
C THR A 164 -7.93 19.40 -5.54
N MET A 165 -9.09 18.76 -5.33
CA MET A 165 -10.15 19.33 -4.50
C MET A 165 -9.78 19.38 -3.02
N LEU A 166 -9.06 18.39 -2.50
CA LEU A 166 -8.52 18.45 -1.13
C LEU A 166 -7.68 19.71 -0.95
N LYS A 167 -6.72 19.95 -1.85
CA LYS A 167 -5.87 21.15 -1.85
C LYS A 167 -6.65 22.45 -1.94
N SER A 168 -7.72 22.47 -2.74
CA SER A 168 -8.59 23.64 -2.87
C SER A 168 -9.44 23.88 -1.62
N TRP A 169 -9.85 22.83 -0.91
CA TRP A 169 -10.71 22.92 0.26
C TRP A 169 -9.94 23.37 1.51
N ASP A 170 -8.72 22.85 1.70
CA ASP A 170 -7.82 23.25 2.78
C ASP A 170 -6.35 23.10 2.36
N ARG A 171 -5.77 24.20 1.86
CA ARG A 171 -4.38 24.22 1.41
C ARG A 171 -3.37 24.04 2.53
N GLU A 172 -3.71 24.44 3.76
CA GLU A 172 -2.81 24.28 4.92
C GLU A 172 -2.74 22.81 5.34
N ARG A 173 -3.87 22.09 5.23
CA ARG A 173 -3.92 20.64 5.52
C ARG A 173 -3.30 19.78 4.42
N TYR A 174 -3.55 20.12 3.15
CA TYR A 174 -3.29 19.22 2.01
C TYR A 174 -2.27 19.76 1.00
N GLY A 175 -1.61 20.88 1.27
CA GLY A 175 -0.73 21.58 0.32
C GLY A 175 0.36 20.70 -0.31
N GLU A 176 0.88 19.75 0.47
CA GLU A 176 1.94 18.81 0.08
C GLU A 176 1.45 17.60 -0.72
N LEU A 177 0.12 17.38 -0.82
CA LEU A 177 -0.40 16.35 -1.69
C LEU A 177 -0.10 16.69 -3.16
N SER A 178 0.25 15.68 -3.94
CA SER A 178 0.61 15.80 -5.34
C SER A 178 0.35 14.49 -6.06
N LEU A 179 -0.55 14.52 -7.04
CA LEU A 179 -0.83 13.37 -7.90
C LEU A 179 -0.81 13.91 -9.34
N PRO A 180 0.10 13.45 -10.21
CA PRO A 180 0.32 14.09 -11.51
C PRO A 180 -0.80 13.83 -12.52
N ASN A 181 -1.35 12.61 -12.54
CA ASN A 181 -2.52 12.21 -13.31
C ASN A 181 -3.04 10.85 -12.82
N ASP A 182 -4.22 10.43 -13.26
CA ASP A 182 -4.84 9.18 -12.80
C ASP A 182 -4.10 7.90 -13.20
N GLY A 183 -3.07 7.95 -14.05
CA GLY A 183 -2.34 6.76 -14.49
C GLY A 183 -1.57 6.06 -13.37
N VAL A 184 -1.18 6.78 -12.31
CA VAL A 184 -0.50 6.20 -11.14
C VAL A 184 -1.46 5.45 -10.21
N SER A 185 -2.77 5.55 -10.42
CA SER A 185 -3.80 5.08 -9.49
C SER A 185 -3.76 3.57 -9.18
N TYR A 186 -3.33 2.74 -10.13
CA TYR A 186 -3.24 1.29 -9.94
C TYR A 186 -2.14 0.87 -8.96
N ASP A 187 -0.98 1.52 -9.06
CA ASP A 187 0.11 1.32 -8.10
C ASP A 187 -0.28 1.91 -6.75
N LEU A 188 -0.87 3.12 -6.71
CA LEU A 188 -1.36 3.74 -5.47
C LEU A 188 -2.30 2.82 -4.68
N PHE A 189 -3.28 2.24 -5.38
CA PHE A 189 -4.24 1.35 -4.75
C PHE A 189 -3.54 0.10 -4.20
N SER A 190 -2.68 -0.54 -5.00
CA SER A 190 -1.84 -1.66 -4.55
C SER A 190 -1.00 -1.30 -3.32
N GLN A 191 -0.37 -0.13 -3.33
CA GLN A 191 0.48 0.36 -2.23
C GLN A 191 -0.32 0.65 -0.96
N ALA A 192 -1.59 1.07 -1.07
CA ALA A 192 -2.48 1.23 0.07
C ALA A 192 -2.74 -0.11 0.77
N ALA A 193 -3.04 -1.18 0.02
CA ALA A 193 -3.17 -2.53 0.59
C ALA A 193 -1.84 -3.05 1.15
N ASN A 194 -0.72 -2.77 0.48
CA ASN A 194 0.61 -3.10 1.00
C ASN A 194 0.87 -2.42 2.35
N ALA A 195 0.43 -1.16 2.51
CA ALA A 195 0.50 -0.44 3.78
C ALA A 195 -0.38 -1.08 4.87
N VAL A 196 -1.57 -1.58 4.53
CA VAL A 196 -2.41 -2.33 5.47
C VAL A 196 -1.69 -3.60 5.97
N ARG A 197 -1.06 -4.36 5.07
CA ARG A 197 -0.36 -5.62 5.42
C ARG A 197 0.88 -5.38 6.27
N ASN A 198 1.69 -4.39 5.91
CA ASN A 198 3.04 -4.23 6.45
C ASN A 198 3.21 -3.05 7.42
N GLN A 199 2.20 -2.18 7.55
CA GLN A 199 2.23 -1.00 8.43
C GLN A 199 0.98 -0.91 9.32
N SER A 200 0.32 -2.03 9.62
CA SER A 200 -0.88 -2.07 10.48
C SER A 200 -0.65 -1.45 11.86
N ALA A 201 0.56 -1.55 12.41
CA ALA A 201 0.92 -0.88 13.67
C ALA A 201 0.71 0.63 13.63
N LEU A 202 1.01 1.27 12.50
CA LEU A 202 0.83 2.71 12.30
C LEU A 202 -0.58 3.05 11.81
N LEU A 203 -1.05 2.33 10.79
CA LEU A 203 -2.29 2.65 10.07
C LEU A 203 -3.54 2.25 10.85
N LEU A 204 -3.46 1.12 11.57
CA LEU A 204 -4.57 0.48 12.26
C LEU A 204 -4.29 0.27 13.75
N ASP A 205 -3.25 0.89 14.32
CA ASP A 205 -2.91 0.77 15.76
C ASP A 205 -2.70 -0.69 16.20
N GLY A 206 -2.13 -1.50 15.30
CA GLY A 206 -1.77 -2.89 15.55
C GLY A 206 -2.93 -3.89 15.44
N LEU A 207 -4.10 -3.50 14.93
CA LEU A 207 -5.20 -4.43 14.70
C LEU A 207 -4.77 -5.63 13.82
N PRO A 208 -5.12 -6.88 14.22
CA PRO A 208 -4.68 -8.09 13.52
C PRO A 208 -5.48 -8.33 12.23
N VAL A 209 -4.95 -7.86 11.11
CA VAL A 209 -5.57 -8.01 9.78
C VAL A 209 -5.53 -9.48 9.34
N LYS A 210 -6.70 -10.03 8.99
CA LYS A 210 -6.92 -11.37 8.44
C LYS A 210 -7.27 -11.35 6.95
N GLY A 211 -7.83 -10.25 6.45
CA GLY A 211 -8.17 -10.10 5.05
C GLY A 211 -8.40 -8.65 4.63
N ILE A 212 -8.18 -8.38 3.35
CA ILE A 212 -8.32 -7.06 2.73
C ILE A 212 -9.25 -7.17 1.53
N ILE A 213 -10.31 -6.37 1.54
CA ILE A 213 -11.27 -6.26 0.45
C ILE A 213 -11.04 -4.93 -0.27
N GLY A 214 -10.75 -4.96 -1.57
CA GLY A 214 -10.75 -3.76 -2.39
C GLY A 214 -12.17 -3.47 -2.88
N ALA A 215 -12.65 -2.24 -2.77
CA ALA A 215 -14.00 -1.87 -3.17
C ALA A 215 -14.03 -0.58 -3.99
N GLY A 216 -14.95 -0.50 -4.94
CA GLY A 216 -15.25 0.71 -5.71
C GLY A 216 -16.68 0.69 -6.21
N GLU A 217 -17.21 1.88 -6.51
CA GLU A 217 -18.56 2.09 -7.03
C GLU A 217 -18.50 3.02 -8.24
N SER A 218 -19.32 2.75 -9.26
CA SER A 218 -19.44 3.60 -10.45
C SER A 218 -18.08 3.82 -11.13
N GLN A 219 -17.59 5.06 -11.23
CA GLN A 219 -16.31 5.33 -11.88
C GLN A 219 -15.13 4.61 -11.20
N SER A 220 -15.11 4.52 -9.86
CA SER A 220 -14.06 3.77 -9.18
C SER A 220 -14.18 2.27 -9.40
N ALA A 221 -15.40 1.73 -9.60
CA ALA A 221 -15.59 0.35 -10.05
C ALA A 221 -15.09 0.12 -11.49
N ILE A 222 -15.21 1.10 -12.40
CA ILE A 222 -14.63 1.02 -13.76
C ILE A 222 -13.08 0.95 -13.67
N ARG A 223 -12.48 1.77 -12.81
CA ARG A 223 -11.03 1.72 -12.54
C ARG A 223 -10.63 0.38 -11.92
N LEU A 224 -11.38 -0.10 -10.93
CA LEU A 224 -11.10 -1.36 -10.26
C LEU A 224 -11.29 -2.57 -11.19
N THR A 225 -12.22 -2.49 -12.14
CA THR A 225 -12.34 -3.46 -13.25
C THR A 225 -11.09 -3.47 -14.12
N THR A 226 -10.52 -2.30 -14.42
CA THR A 226 -9.23 -2.25 -15.13
C THR A 226 -8.11 -2.83 -14.27
N TYR A 227 -8.08 -2.52 -12.97
CA TYR A 227 -7.10 -3.03 -12.04
C TYR A 227 -7.05 -4.55 -12.01
N VAL A 228 -8.20 -5.21 -11.83
CA VAL A 228 -8.25 -6.67 -11.76
C VAL A 228 -7.95 -7.36 -13.08
N ASN A 229 -8.12 -6.70 -14.23
CA ASN A 229 -7.83 -7.30 -15.53
C ASN A 229 -6.38 -7.04 -15.98
N ALA A 230 -5.84 -5.86 -15.70
CA ALA A 230 -4.52 -5.41 -16.18
C ALA A 230 -3.37 -5.59 -15.18
N PHE A 231 -3.69 -5.70 -13.89
CA PHE A 231 -2.72 -5.80 -12.79
C PHE A 231 -3.05 -7.01 -11.91
N GLN A 232 -3.41 -8.13 -12.54
CA GLN A 232 -3.87 -9.35 -11.86
C GLN A 232 -2.92 -9.82 -10.76
N ALA A 233 -1.62 -9.84 -11.05
CA ALA A 233 -0.60 -10.28 -10.09
C ALA A 233 -0.59 -9.41 -8.83
N GLN A 234 -0.63 -8.08 -9.01
CA GLN A 234 -0.74 -7.14 -7.88
C GLN A 234 -2.08 -7.31 -7.17
N ALA A 235 -3.18 -7.42 -7.89
CA ALA A 235 -4.52 -7.55 -7.33
C ALA A 235 -4.64 -8.77 -6.39
N VAL A 236 -4.24 -9.96 -6.85
CA VAL A 236 -4.32 -11.19 -6.04
C VAL A 236 -3.30 -11.24 -4.91
N GLN A 237 -2.20 -10.50 -5.01
CA GLN A 237 -1.21 -10.40 -3.94
C GLN A 237 -1.64 -9.40 -2.86
N MET A 238 -2.32 -8.32 -3.26
CA MET A 238 -2.67 -7.22 -2.37
C MET A 238 -4.05 -7.41 -1.73
N TYR A 239 -5.03 -7.96 -2.44
CA TYR A 239 -6.42 -8.06 -2.02
C TYR A 239 -6.92 -9.50 -2.01
N ASP A 240 -7.61 -9.88 -0.93
CA ASP A 240 -8.20 -11.21 -0.77
C ASP A 240 -9.57 -11.31 -1.46
N ALA A 241 -10.24 -10.17 -1.66
CA ALA A 241 -11.44 -10.05 -2.47
C ALA A 241 -11.54 -8.65 -3.10
N ILE A 242 -12.30 -8.55 -4.19
CA ILE A 242 -12.62 -7.30 -4.87
C ILE A 242 -14.14 -7.19 -5.03
N LEU A 243 -14.72 -6.05 -4.63
CA LEU A 243 -16.12 -5.72 -4.78
C LEU A 243 -16.28 -4.60 -5.81
N LEU A 244 -17.07 -4.86 -6.85
CA LEU A 244 -17.36 -3.93 -7.95
C LEU A 244 -18.86 -3.61 -7.92
N TYR A 245 -19.21 -2.35 -7.63
CA TYR A 245 -20.59 -1.86 -7.59
C TYR A 245 -20.92 -0.89 -8.73
#